data_AF-A0A1Q8EDR7-F1
#
_entry.id   AF-A0A1Q8EDR7-F1
#
_cell.length_a   1.000
_cell.length_b   1.000
_cell.length_c   1.000
_cell.angle_alpha   90.00
_cell.angle_beta   90.00
_cell.angle_gamma   90.00
#
_symmetry.space_group_name_H-M   'P 1'
#
loop_
_entity.id
_entity.type
_entity.pdbx_description
1 polymer ?
#
loop_
_entity_poly.entity_id
_entity_poly.type
_entity_poly.pdbx_seq_one_letter_code
_entity_poly.pdbx_strand_id
1 'polypeptide(L)'
;MSKNLSGVGTFAHEMTHGNDRENARAVLGAPKRAGLGAEILTRSMFETGDVTVGNSARIKPIFLFNTTTPIPESDRRIQASESLNTKEKLETYSRHLIDLIAYLEAKEAEIALNLSEADKLNYFIQVKQVETDATAASRRTTDQFVAAQTAPNTIEDLVKNGYVSGQFVAHGMERFTTIVPNQYDFIPLFESFYAANVAEAGKNMVGDISVKRNAHEIIGWLGYDQMATYLSDRYSNDIEAFNAIGAGNYQDYKVSKYRELLQKEAVNQLWTDEELTRELTAAIQADLAILRNGNSSQIYSQATHVRAVKQKILNKALQYNDLKNSVLQDKATAYVADAILPFNTQDRTNPQSIKVGNVETISTPLQPAIRYVGDAEKALGEERIEQGTLGSNTTSSL
;
A
#
# COMPACT_ATOMS: atom_id res chain seq x y z
N MET A 1 36.26 -10.70 12.17
CA MET A 1 34.95 -10.47 12.82
C MET A 1 33.90 -10.95 11.83
N SER A 2 33.18 -12.01 12.16
CA SER A 2 32.32 -12.77 11.24
C SER A 2 31.28 -11.88 10.55
N LYS A 3 30.93 -12.23 9.31
CA LYS A 3 29.83 -11.70 8.47
C LYS A 3 28.43 -11.91 9.10
N ASN A 4 28.30 -11.79 10.42
CA ASN A 4 27.05 -11.96 11.13
C ASN A 4 26.44 -10.58 11.38
N LEU A 5 25.59 -10.15 10.46
CA LEU A 5 24.83 -8.90 10.55
C LEU A 5 23.82 -8.90 11.71
N SER A 6 23.62 -10.04 12.41
CA SER A 6 22.74 -10.11 13.58
C SER A 6 23.15 -9.17 14.71
N GLY A 7 24.45 -8.92 14.88
CA GLY A 7 24.96 -7.98 15.88
C GLY A 7 24.56 -6.53 15.58
N VAL A 8 24.59 -6.14 14.30
CA VAL A 8 24.17 -4.81 13.84
C VAL A 8 22.65 -4.65 14.00
N GLY A 9 21.88 -5.69 13.65
CA GLY A 9 20.43 -5.71 13.86
C GLY A 9 20.05 -5.52 15.33
N THR A 10 20.71 -6.26 16.23
CA THR A 10 20.51 -6.14 17.68
C THR A 10 20.91 -4.77 18.19
N PHE A 11 22.06 -4.24 17.74
CA PHE A 11 22.51 -2.90 18.12
C PHE A 11 21.49 -1.83 17.72
N ALA A 12 20.98 -1.85 16.48
CA ALA A 12 19.98 -0.89 16.04
C ALA A 12 18.68 -0.98 16.85
N HIS A 13 18.21 -2.20 17.13
CA HIS A 13 17.05 -2.44 17.98
C HIS A 13 17.22 -1.84 19.38
N GLU A 14 18.34 -2.11 20.05
CA GLU A 14 18.61 -1.58 21.40
C GLU A 14 18.87 -0.07 21.39
N MET A 15 19.47 0.48 20.33
CA MET A 15 19.65 1.92 20.18
C MET A 15 18.31 2.65 20.02
N THR A 16 17.36 2.06 19.31
CA THR A 16 16.00 2.61 19.24
C THR A 16 15.33 2.60 20.61
N HIS A 17 15.44 1.52 21.40
CA HIS A 17 14.98 1.50 22.80
C HIS A 17 15.68 2.55 23.68
N GLY A 18 17.00 2.69 23.54
CA GLY A 18 17.79 3.67 24.29
C GLY A 18 17.33 5.11 24.02
N ASN A 19 17.03 5.44 22.77
CA ASN A 19 16.53 6.75 22.35
C ASN A 19 15.01 6.92 22.58
N ASP A 20 14.26 5.83 22.75
CA ASP A 20 12.85 5.84 23.18
C ASP A 20 12.70 6.27 24.64
N ARG A 21 13.69 5.93 25.50
CA ARG A 21 13.68 6.32 26.93
C ARG A 21 13.72 7.83 27.18
N GLU A 22 14.24 8.62 26.24
CA GLU A 22 14.12 10.09 26.24
C GLU A 22 12.82 10.57 25.56
N ASN A 23 11.75 9.78 25.68
CA ASN A 23 10.43 9.97 25.07
C ASN A 23 10.46 9.93 23.53
N ALA A 24 11.14 8.98 22.89
CA ALA A 24 11.16 8.83 21.42
C ALA A 24 11.52 10.09 20.60
N ARG A 25 11.97 11.18 21.22
CA ARG A 25 12.12 12.49 20.56
C ARG A 25 13.15 12.46 19.44
N ALA A 26 14.18 11.62 19.56
CA ALA A 26 15.19 11.42 18.53
C ALA A 26 14.62 10.83 17.23
N VAL A 27 13.54 10.03 17.34
CA VAL A 27 12.94 9.34 16.19
C VAL A 27 11.67 10.07 15.73
N LEU A 28 10.79 10.46 16.64
CA LEU A 28 9.48 11.03 16.33
C LEU A 28 9.42 12.57 16.44
N GLY A 29 10.46 13.22 16.96
CA GLY A 29 10.45 14.66 17.24
C GLY A 29 9.50 15.09 18.37
N ALA A 30 8.86 14.13 19.06
CA ALA A 30 7.92 14.32 20.16
C ALA A 30 7.85 13.04 21.01
N PRO A 31 7.29 13.09 22.23
CA PRO A 31 6.96 11.88 22.99
C PRO A 31 6.16 10.89 22.16
N LYS A 32 6.45 9.60 22.33
CA LYS A 32 5.60 8.57 21.75
C LYS A 32 4.24 8.58 22.41
N ARG A 33 3.25 8.15 21.64
CA ARG A 33 1.88 8.04 22.11
C ARG A 33 1.76 7.16 23.36
N ALA A 34 0.89 7.55 24.30
CA ALA A 34 0.59 6.72 25.46
C ALA A 34 0.11 5.32 25.03
N GLY A 35 0.58 4.25 25.68
CA GLY A 35 0.24 2.88 25.30
C GLY A 35 1.02 2.30 24.10
N LEU A 36 1.82 3.13 23.40
CA LEU A 36 2.79 2.64 22.43
C LEU A 36 3.97 1.98 23.16
N GLY A 37 4.02 0.66 23.11
CA GLY A 37 5.11 -0.14 23.63
C GLY A 37 6.44 0.20 22.96
N ALA A 38 7.55 0.04 23.68
CA ALA A 38 8.89 0.27 23.11
C ALA A 38 9.17 -0.66 21.92
N GLU A 39 8.68 -1.90 21.96
CA GLU A 39 8.86 -2.90 20.89
C GLU A 39 8.10 -2.55 19.61
N ILE A 40 7.14 -1.64 19.69
CA ILE A 40 6.38 -1.21 18.53
C ILE A 40 7.25 -0.36 17.61
N LEU A 41 8.07 0.53 18.18
CA LEU A 41 8.99 1.38 17.40
C LEU A 41 10.20 0.62 16.87
N THR A 42 10.55 -0.53 17.44
CA THR A 42 11.70 -1.33 16.99
C THR A 42 11.30 -2.36 15.94
N ARG A 43 10.51 -3.37 16.34
CA ARG A 43 10.26 -4.58 15.55
C ARG A 43 9.43 -4.28 14.32
N SER A 44 9.97 -4.63 13.14
CA SER A 44 9.42 -4.25 11.82
C SER A 44 9.38 -2.74 11.54
N MET A 45 10.02 -1.90 12.34
CA MET A 45 10.07 -0.45 12.15
C MET A 45 11.53 0.03 12.17
N PHE A 46 11.99 0.67 13.25
CA PHE A 46 13.33 1.21 13.41
C PHE A 46 14.32 0.16 13.92
N GLU A 47 14.46 -0.91 13.15
CA GLU A 47 15.56 -1.86 13.26
C GLU A 47 16.16 -2.14 11.88
N THR A 48 17.21 -2.95 11.82
CA THR A 48 17.95 -3.23 10.59
C THR A 48 18.28 -4.71 10.51
N GLY A 49 18.38 -5.23 9.31
CA GLY A 49 18.64 -6.64 9.11
C GLY A 49 18.46 -7.03 7.66
N ASP A 50 19.14 -8.11 7.30
CA ASP A 50 18.96 -8.78 6.02
C ASP A 50 17.79 -9.78 6.15
N VAL A 51 16.65 -9.40 5.59
CA VAL A 51 15.44 -10.23 5.53
C VAL A 51 15.25 -10.87 4.16
N THR A 52 16.32 -11.02 3.37
CA THR A 52 16.33 -11.78 2.11
C THR A 52 15.79 -13.19 2.34
N VAL A 53 14.92 -13.64 1.44
CA VAL A 53 14.19 -14.89 1.62
C VAL A 53 15.15 -16.08 1.59
N GLY A 54 15.11 -16.87 2.67
CA GLY A 54 15.97 -18.05 2.84
C GLY A 54 17.24 -17.81 3.66
N ASN A 55 17.57 -16.55 4.03
CA ASN A 55 18.72 -16.26 4.90
C ASN A 55 18.51 -16.72 6.35
N SER A 56 17.25 -16.90 6.77
CA SER A 56 16.89 -17.50 8.05
C SER A 56 15.59 -18.27 7.92
N ALA A 57 15.55 -19.50 8.44
CA ALA A 57 14.33 -20.28 8.54
C ALA A 57 13.25 -19.63 9.43
N ARG A 58 13.63 -18.61 10.21
CA ARG A 58 12.75 -17.89 11.15
C ARG A 58 12.19 -16.58 10.59
N ILE A 59 12.73 -16.06 9.50
CA ILE A 59 12.36 -14.75 8.96
C ILE A 59 11.50 -14.97 7.71
N LYS A 60 10.19 -14.73 7.87
CA LYS A 60 9.29 -14.51 6.73
C LYS A 60 9.58 -13.13 6.12
N PRO A 61 9.19 -12.87 4.86
CA PRO A 61 9.20 -11.52 4.33
C PRO A 61 8.43 -10.56 5.24
N ILE A 62 9.10 -9.54 5.77
CA ILE A 62 8.51 -8.58 6.71
C ILE A 62 8.82 -7.15 6.26
N PHE A 63 7.98 -6.22 6.68
CA PHE A 63 8.32 -4.80 6.59
C PHE A 63 9.50 -4.47 7.52
N LEU A 64 10.43 -3.67 7.01
CA LEU A 64 11.61 -3.21 7.75
C LEU A 64 12.24 -1.99 7.07
N PHE A 65 12.51 -0.90 7.81
CA PHE A 65 13.12 0.30 7.23
C PHE A 65 14.59 0.15 6.88
N ASN A 66 15.31 -0.76 7.55
CA ASN A 66 16.71 -1.10 7.22
C ASN A 66 17.62 0.11 6.92
N THR A 67 17.83 0.94 7.94
CA THR A 67 18.52 2.23 7.80
C THR A 67 20.05 2.13 7.75
N THR A 68 20.63 0.94 7.98
CA THR A 68 22.10 0.82 8.14
C THR A 68 22.75 -0.33 7.37
N THR A 69 22.03 -1.42 7.09
CA THR A 69 22.63 -2.64 6.55
C THR A 69 22.47 -2.70 5.03
N PRO A 70 23.56 -2.66 4.24
CA PRO A 70 23.48 -2.94 2.80
C PRO A 70 23.05 -4.38 2.55
N ILE A 71 22.18 -4.58 1.56
CA ILE A 71 21.65 -5.90 1.22
C ILE A 71 22.26 -6.38 -0.10
N PRO A 72 22.94 -7.55 -0.13
CA PRO A 72 23.50 -8.09 -1.35
C PRO A 72 22.44 -8.30 -2.44
N GLU A 73 22.86 -8.17 -3.70
CA GLU A 73 22.01 -8.54 -4.85
C GLU A 73 21.63 -10.03 -4.80
N SER A 74 20.35 -10.32 -4.99
CA SER A 74 19.80 -11.68 -5.07
C SER A 74 18.43 -11.66 -5.74
N ASP A 75 18.06 -12.76 -6.40
CA ASP A 75 16.71 -13.05 -6.91
C ASP A 75 15.66 -13.31 -5.80
N ARG A 76 16.09 -13.31 -4.54
CA ARG A 76 15.26 -13.50 -3.35
C ARG A 76 15.23 -12.28 -2.44
N ARG A 77 15.85 -11.18 -2.87
CA ARG A 77 15.89 -9.92 -2.12
C ARG A 77 14.49 -9.31 -2.04
N ILE A 78 14.18 -8.70 -0.92
CA ILE A 78 12.89 -8.01 -0.70
C ILE A 78 13.06 -6.60 -0.12
N GLN A 79 14.29 -6.08 -0.16
CA GLN A 79 14.71 -4.79 0.40
C GLN A 79 15.56 -4.03 -0.64
N ALA A 80 15.73 -2.73 -0.44
CA ALA A 80 16.74 -1.97 -1.18
C ALA A 80 18.14 -2.55 -0.97
N SER A 81 18.99 -2.44 -1.99
CA SER A 81 20.40 -2.79 -1.93
C SER A 81 21.18 -1.86 -0.99
N GLU A 82 20.86 -0.57 -1.03
CA GLU A 82 21.47 0.46 -0.20
C GLU A 82 20.72 0.65 1.12
N SER A 83 21.44 1.11 2.14
CA SER A 83 20.81 1.51 3.40
C SER A 83 19.97 2.78 3.24
N LEU A 84 18.81 2.80 3.90
CA LEU A 84 17.88 3.94 3.92
C LEU A 84 18.28 4.96 5.01
N ASN A 85 19.48 5.50 4.90
CA ASN A 85 20.15 6.27 5.96
C ASN A 85 19.86 7.78 5.95
N THR A 86 19.00 8.26 5.05
CA THR A 86 18.49 9.64 5.04
C THR A 86 16.97 9.63 4.98
N LYS A 87 16.33 10.71 5.44
CA LYS A 87 14.88 10.89 5.34
C LYS A 87 14.39 10.73 3.89
N GLU A 88 15.07 11.38 2.94
CA GLU A 88 14.73 11.31 1.52
C GLU A 88 14.79 9.88 0.97
N LYS A 89 15.85 9.13 1.28
CA LYS A 89 15.96 7.72 0.84
C LYS A 89 14.85 6.86 1.44
N LEU A 90 14.60 7.02 2.74
CA LEU A 90 13.58 6.27 3.46
C LEU A 90 12.18 6.57 2.92
N GLU A 91 11.82 7.84 2.74
CA GLU A 91 10.51 8.24 2.20
C GLU A 91 10.34 7.79 0.74
N THR A 92 11.36 7.98 -0.09
CA THR A 92 11.30 7.59 -1.51
C THR A 92 11.10 6.09 -1.66
N TYR A 93 11.92 5.28 -0.97
CA TYR A 93 11.78 3.84 -1.00
C TYR A 93 10.45 3.37 -0.41
N SER A 94 10.05 3.92 0.75
CA SER A 94 8.79 3.54 1.41
C SER A 94 7.58 3.84 0.53
N ARG A 95 7.58 4.98 -0.17
CA ARG A 95 6.51 5.34 -1.13
C ARG A 95 6.37 4.29 -2.21
N HIS A 96 7.44 4.00 -2.93
CA HIS A 96 7.39 3.05 -4.05
C HIS A 96 7.15 1.62 -3.60
N LEU A 97 7.64 1.22 -2.42
CA LEU A 97 7.34 -0.08 -1.83
C LEU A 97 5.86 -0.19 -1.47
N ILE A 98 5.32 0.78 -0.74
CA ILE A 98 3.91 0.75 -0.29
C ILE A 98 2.96 0.83 -1.48
N ASP A 99 3.23 1.67 -2.49
CA ASP A 99 2.42 1.71 -3.71
C ASP A 99 2.42 0.35 -4.42
N LEU A 100 3.57 -0.31 -4.53
CA LEU A 100 3.65 -1.64 -5.15
C LEU A 100 2.92 -2.70 -4.31
N ILE A 101 3.13 -2.74 -3.00
CA ILE A 101 2.46 -3.71 -2.12
C ILE A 101 0.94 -3.48 -2.13
N ALA A 102 0.49 -2.24 -2.00
CA ALA A 102 -0.93 -1.89 -2.02
C ALA A 102 -1.58 -2.18 -3.39
N TYR A 103 -0.85 -1.97 -4.50
CA TYR A 103 -1.29 -2.39 -5.84
C TYR A 103 -1.49 -3.91 -5.92
N LEU A 104 -0.54 -4.69 -5.41
CA LEU A 104 -0.62 -6.15 -5.39
C LEU A 104 -1.72 -6.67 -4.45
N GLU A 105 -1.94 -6.01 -3.31
CA GLU A 105 -3.08 -6.29 -2.42
C GLU A 105 -4.40 -6.02 -3.13
N ALA A 106 -4.55 -4.86 -3.78
CA ALA A 106 -5.77 -4.52 -4.52
C ALA A 106 -6.04 -5.50 -5.68
N LYS A 107 -5.00 -5.92 -6.40
CA LYS A 107 -5.10 -6.95 -7.46
C LYS A 107 -5.51 -8.31 -6.92
N GLU A 108 -4.93 -8.72 -5.78
CA GLU A 108 -5.39 -9.93 -5.08
C GLU A 108 -6.86 -9.82 -4.67
N ALA A 109 -7.28 -8.66 -4.15
CA ALA A 109 -8.66 -8.43 -3.74
C ALA A 109 -9.65 -8.52 -4.91
N GLU A 110 -9.34 -7.90 -6.07
CA GLU A 110 -10.18 -8.01 -7.28
C GLU A 110 -10.46 -9.46 -7.66
N ILE A 111 -9.47 -10.34 -7.51
CA ILE A 111 -9.60 -11.76 -7.85
C ILE A 111 -10.31 -12.54 -6.73
N ALA A 112 -9.88 -12.36 -5.48
CA ALA A 112 -10.40 -13.10 -4.33
C ALA A 112 -11.87 -12.74 -4.01
N LEU A 113 -12.32 -11.52 -4.33
CA LEU A 113 -13.72 -11.11 -4.19
C LEU A 113 -14.66 -11.77 -5.21
N ASN A 114 -14.13 -12.44 -6.25
CA ASN A 114 -14.91 -13.23 -7.20
C ASN A 114 -15.03 -14.71 -6.80
N LEU A 115 -14.43 -15.13 -5.69
CA LEU A 115 -14.60 -16.48 -5.15
C LEU A 115 -16.05 -16.74 -4.68
N SER A 116 -16.43 -18.01 -4.52
CA SER A 116 -17.71 -18.36 -3.90
C SER A 116 -17.79 -17.86 -2.45
N GLU A 117 -18.99 -17.66 -1.90
CA GLU A 117 -19.14 -17.20 -0.50
C GLU A 117 -18.42 -18.12 0.50
N ALA A 118 -18.54 -19.43 0.33
CA ALA A 118 -17.86 -20.42 1.16
C ALA A 118 -16.32 -20.28 1.06
N ASP A 119 -15.82 -19.94 -0.11
CA ASP A 119 -14.38 -19.78 -0.34
C ASP A 119 -13.86 -18.47 0.19
N LYS A 120 -14.63 -17.39 0.09
CA LYS A 120 -14.31 -16.12 0.73
C LYS A 120 -14.14 -16.28 2.24
N LEU A 121 -15.02 -17.05 2.88
CA LEU A 121 -14.94 -17.34 4.32
C LEU A 121 -13.71 -18.17 4.72
N ASN A 122 -13.15 -18.95 3.80
CA ASN A 122 -11.89 -19.68 4.01
C ASN A 122 -10.66 -18.83 3.70
N TYR A 123 -10.76 -18.05 2.62
CA TYR A 123 -9.67 -17.24 2.09
C TYR A 123 -9.40 -16.01 2.93
N PHE A 124 -10.42 -15.34 3.45
CA PHE A 124 -10.25 -14.16 4.30
C PHE A 124 -10.37 -14.51 5.78
N ILE A 125 -9.63 -13.77 6.62
CA ILE A 125 -9.81 -13.75 8.08
C ILE A 125 -9.98 -12.30 8.51
N GLN A 126 -10.35 -12.06 9.77
CA GLN A 126 -10.57 -10.72 10.29
C GLN A 126 -9.62 -10.40 11.45
N VAL A 127 -9.14 -9.16 11.48
CA VAL A 127 -8.47 -8.55 12.63
C VAL A 127 -9.45 -7.58 13.31
N LYS A 128 -9.88 -7.93 14.51
CA LYS A 128 -10.76 -7.11 15.34
C LYS A 128 -9.95 -6.34 16.37
N GLN A 129 -10.41 -5.15 16.74
CA GLN A 129 -9.88 -4.42 17.87
C GLN A 129 -10.65 -4.85 19.12
N VAL A 130 -9.95 -5.32 20.15
CA VAL A 130 -10.55 -5.73 21.43
C VAL A 130 -9.89 -5.02 22.60
N GLU A 131 -10.61 -4.92 23.71
CA GLU A 131 -10.12 -4.30 24.94
C GLU A 131 -8.91 -5.02 25.54
N THR A 132 -8.06 -4.26 26.25
CA THR A 132 -6.89 -4.83 26.94
C THR A 132 -7.12 -4.88 28.45
N ASP A 133 -6.85 -6.02 29.08
CA ASP A 133 -7.12 -6.29 30.51
C ASP A 133 -6.17 -5.59 31.51
N ALA A 134 -5.19 -4.81 31.05
CA ALA A 134 -4.20 -4.18 31.95
C ALA A 134 -4.58 -2.74 32.31
N THR A 135 -4.50 -2.39 33.60
CA THR A 135 -5.00 -1.15 34.21
C THR A 135 -4.31 0.17 33.76
N ALA A 136 -3.20 0.11 33.02
CA ALA A 136 -2.60 1.26 32.30
C ALA A 136 -2.79 1.17 30.76
N ALA A 137 -3.24 0.02 30.26
CA ALA A 137 -3.58 -0.26 28.86
C ALA A 137 -5.03 0.13 28.50
N SER A 138 -5.83 0.61 29.48
CA SER A 138 -7.24 0.99 29.32
C SER A 138 -7.54 2.05 28.26
N ARG A 139 -6.51 2.69 27.69
CA ARG A 139 -6.65 3.67 26.62
C ARG A 139 -6.42 3.09 25.24
N ARG A 140 -5.98 1.84 25.05
CA ARG A 140 -5.75 1.27 23.71
C ARG A 140 -6.54 -0.01 23.49
N THR A 141 -6.60 -0.43 22.23
CA THR A 141 -7.10 -1.76 21.86
C THR A 141 -5.94 -2.70 21.53
N THR A 142 -6.24 -3.98 21.38
CA THR A 142 -5.33 -5.00 20.84
C THR A 142 -5.92 -5.70 19.62
N ASP A 143 -5.05 -6.21 18.76
CA ASP A 143 -5.42 -6.95 17.56
C ASP A 143 -5.83 -8.39 17.91
N GLN A 144 -7.03 -8.79 17.52
CA GLN A 144 -7.50 -10.16 17.62
C GLN A 144 -7.80 -10.72 16.22
N PHE A 145 -7.04 -11.73 15.81
CA PHE A 145 -7.22 -12.45 14.56
C PHE A 145 -8.22 -13.58 14.74
N VAL A 146 -9.31 -13.56 13.97
CA VAL A 146 -10.41 -14.51 14.02
C VAL A 146 -10.83 -14.94 12.62
N ALA A 147 -11.52 -16.08 12.50
CA ALA A 147 -12.15 -16.48 11.25
C ALA A 147 -13.16 -15.42 10.77
N ALA A 148 -13.25 -15.24 9.45
CA ALA A 148 -14.26 -14.38 8.85
C ALA A 148 -15.67 -14.88 9.17
N GLN A 149 -16.55 -13.97 9.56
CA GLN A 149 -17.94 -14.30 9.89
C GLN A 149 -18.90 -14.03 8.72
N THR A 150 -18.53 -13.11 7.82
CA THR A 150 -19.30 -12.78 6.63
C THR A 150 -18.40 -12.82 5.40
N ALA A 151 -18.98 -13.07 4.23
CA ALA A 151 -18.24 -13.04 2.98
C ALA A 151 -18.18 -11.57 2.47
N PRO A 152 -17.00 -10.97 2.30
CA PRO A 152 -16.88 -9.62 1.76
C PRO A 152 -17.23 -9.58 0.26
N ASN A 153 -17.82 -8.48 -0.20
CA ASN A 153 -18.22 -8.31 -1.60
C ASN A 153 -17.44 -7.22 -2.31
N THR A 154 -16.93 -6.24 -1.57
CA THR A 154 -16.16 -5.13 -2.16
C THR A 154 -14.84 -4.90 -1.44
N ILE A 155 -13.96 -4.10 -2.05
CA ILE A 155 -12.72 -3.64 -1.41
C ILE A 155 -13.04 -2.81 -0.17
N GLU A 156 -14.13 -2.05 -0.19
CA GLU A 156 -14.59 -1.29 0.97
C GLU A 156 -14.96 -2.21 2.13
N ASP A 157 -15.61 -3.35 1.86
CA ASP A 157 -15.89 -4.34 2.89
C ASP A 157 -14.58 -4.85 3.50
N LEU A 158 -13.58 -5.16 2.67
CA LEU A 158 -12.27 -5.64 3.12
C LEU A 158 -11.60 -4.64 4.06
N VAL A 159 -11.54 -3.37 3.66
CA VAL A 159 -10.88 -2.31 4.41
C VAL A 159 -11.63 -1.96 5.70
N LYS A 160 -12.95 -1.77 5.61
CA LYS A 160 -13.76 -1.23 6.72
C LYS A 160 -14.10 -2.27 7.78
N ASN A 161 -14.20 -3.55 7.39
CA ASN A 161 -14.58 -4.63 8.31
C ASN A 161 -13.38 -5.49 8.74
N GLY A 162 -12.16 -4.95 8.62
CA GLY A 162 -10.97 -5.53 9.24
C GLY A 162 -10.49 -6.82 8.58
N TYR A 163 -10.63 -7.00 7.27
CA TYR A 163 -10.19 -8.22 6.61
C TYR A 163 -8.68 -8.24 6.30
N VAL A 164 -8.10 -9.43 6.35
CA VAL A 164 -6.75 -9.74 5.89
C VAL A 164 -6.78 -11.06 5.11
N SER A 165 -5.75 -11.34 4.31
CA SER A 165 -5.66 -12.61 3.59
C SER A 165 -5.47 -13.77 4.58
N GLY A 166 -5.96 -14.96 4.23
CA GLY A 166 -6.06 -16.09 5.15
C GLY A 166 -4.73 -16.71 5.54
N GLN A 167 -3.67 -16.36 4.81
CA GLN A 167 -2.29 -16.73 5.07
C GLN A 167 -1.60 -15.77 6.05
N PHE A 168 -2.26 -14.66 6.41
CA PHE A 168 -1.72 -13.66 7.32
C PHE A 168 -1.47 -14.26 8.71
N VAL A 169 -0.22 -14.16 9.15
CA VAL A 169 0.24 -14.65 10.46
C VAL A 169 1.23 -13.63 11.02
N ALA A 170 0.80 -12.89 12.03
CA ALA A 170 1.64 -11.91 12.72
C ALA A 170 2.45 -12.50 13.88
N HIS A 171 1.90 -13.52 14.57
CA HIS A 171 2.53 -14.14 15.75
C HIS A 171 2.89 -15.60 15.46
N GLY A 172 4.20 -15.89 15.38
CA GLY A 172 4.70 -17.24 15.17
C GLY A 172 4.06 -17.97 13.98
N MET A 173 3.25 -18.99 14.28
CA MET A 173 2.44 -19.74 13.30
C MET A 173 0.93 -19.59 13.55
N GLU A 174 0.53 -18.78 14.53
CA GLU A 174 -0.85 -18.65 14.96
C GLU A 174 -1.68 -17.82 13.97
N ARG A 175 -2.59 -18.50 13.28
CA ARG A 175 -3.53 -17.86 12.34
C ARG A 175 -4.64 -17.10 13.07
N PHE A 176 -5.08 -17.65 14.20
CA PHE A 176 -6.11 -17.08 15.05
C PHE A 176 -5.53 -16.91 16.45
N THR A 177 -5.45 -15.68 16.91
CA THR A 177 -4.83 -15.34 18.20
C THR A 177 -5.19 -13.92 18.61
N THR A 178 -5.01 -13.61 19.89
CA THR A 178 -5.05 -12.24 20.39
C THR A 178 -3.62 -11.79 20.62
N ILE A 179 -3.20 -10.74 19.94
CA ILE A 179 -1.85 -10.20 20.09
C ILE A 179 -1.70 -9.66 21.50
N VAL A 180 -0.66 -10.12 22.19
CA VAL A 180 -0.27 -9.52 23.46
C VAL A 180 0.42 -8.19 23.13
N PRO A 181 0.07 -7.08 23.80
CA PRO A 181 0.73 -5.80 23.53
C PRO A 181 2.24 -5.84 23.81
N ASN A 182 2.98 -5.03 23.05
CA ASN A 182 4.42 -4.82 23.17
C ASN A 182 5.24 -6.11 23.04
N GLN A 183 4.93 -6.90 22.00
CA GLN A 183 5.64 -8.14 21.69
C GLN A 183 6.50 -8.01 20.42
N TYR A 184 7.24 -9.09 20.13
CA TYR A 184 8.17 -9.23 19.02
C TYR A 184 7.46 -9.61 17.70
N ASP A 185 6.22 -9.18 17.54
CA ASP A 185 5.42 -9.51 16.36
C ASP A 185 5.80 -8.64 15.16
N PHE A 186 5.78 -9.28 13.99
CA PHE A 186 6.19 -8.68 12.74
C PHE A 186 4.99 -8.44 11.84
N ILE A 187 5.13 -7.47 10.92
CA ILE A 187 4.17 -7.27 9.84
C ILE A 187 4.66 -8.04 8.61
N PRO A 188 3.94 -9.07 8.15
CA PRO A 188 4.27 -9.73 6.90
C PRO A 188 4.22 -8.76 5.72
N LEU A 189 5.15 -8.90 4.78
CA LEU A 189 5.26 -8.01 3.63
C LEU A 189 4.24 -8.32 2.52
N PHE A 190 3.91 -9.61 2.34
CA PHE A 190 3.16 -10.06 1.17
C PHE A 190 1.76 -10.62 1.49
N GLU A 191 1.51 -11.06 2.72
CA GLU A 191 0.16 -11.37 3.17
C GLU A 191 -0.64 -10.07 3.28
N SER A 192 -1.77 -10.01 2.57
CA SER A 192 -2.50 -8.75 2.43
C SER A 192 -3.12 -8.31 3.74
N PHE A 193 -2.84 -7.08 4.15
CA PHE A 193 -3.51 -6.43 5.27
C PHE A 193 -4.44 -5.33 4.73
N TYR A 194 -5.66 -5.73 4.33
CA TYR A 194 -6.63 -4.78 3.77
C TYR A 194 -7.20 -3.84 4.82
N ALA A 195 -7.39 -4.36 6.03
CA ALA A 195 -7.93 -3.63 7.16
C ALA A 195 -7.31 -2.23 7.32
N ALA A 196 -8.16 -1.22 7.52
CA ALA A 196 -7.79 0.07 8.08
C ALA A 196 -8.44 0.18 9.46
N ASN A 197 -7.88 -0.55 10.43
CA ASN A 197 -8.40 -0.49 11.78
C ASN A 197 -8.10 0.87 12.40
N VAL A 198 -9.10 1.38 13.11
CA VAL A 198 -9.05 2.63 13.89
C VAL A 198 -9.50 2.28 15.30
N ALA A 199 -8.88 2.87 16.32
CA ALA A 199 -9.24 2.59 17.69
C ALA A 199 -10.70 2.96 17.95
N GLU A 200 -11.38 2.16 18.77
CA GLU A 200 -12.76 2.44 19.17
C GLU A 200 -12.86 3.77 19.95
N ALA A 201 -14.07 4.33 20.02
CA ALA A 201 -14.29 5.60 20.71
C ALA A 201 -13.83 5.55 22.17
N GLY A 202 -13.12 6.59 22.62
CA GLY A 202 -12.52 6.64 23.95
C GLY A 202 -11.17 5.92 24.07
N LYS A 203 -10.70 5.28 22.99
CA LYS A 203 -9.36 4.74 22.88
C LYS A 203 -8.47 5.68 22.09
N ASN A 204 -7.19 5.64 22.44
CA ASN A 204 -6.17 6.41 21.81
C ASN A 204 -5.64 5.72 20.55
N MET A 205 -5.46 4.40 20.55
CA MET A 205 -4.72 3.71 19.50
C MET A 205 -5.17 2.26 19.30
N VAL A 206 -5.06 1.82 18.06
CA VAL A 206 -5.19 0.41 17.65
C VAL A 206 -4.10 -0.51 18.22
N GLY A 207 -4.31 -1.82 18.03
CA GLY A 207 -3.35 -2.89 18.32
C GLY A 207 -1.99 -2.75 17.61
N ASP A 208 -1.01 -3.52 18.08
CA ASP A 208 0.39 -3.43 17.66
C ASP A 208 0.60 -3.68 16.15
N ILE A 209 -0.13 -4.63 15.55
CA ILE A 209 0.00 -4.94 14.12
C ILE A 209 -0.66 -3.84 13.29
N SER A 210 -1.88 -3.44 13.69
CA SER A 210 -2.61 -2.39 13.01
C SER A 210 -1.85 -1.05 13.05
N VAL A 211 -1.32 -0.64 14.20
CA VAL A 211 -0.59 0.64 14.29
C VAL A 211 0.69 0.63 13.46
N LYS A 212 1.46 -0.47 13.48
CA LYS A 212 2.67 -0.57 12.67
C LYS A 212 2.31 -0.55 11.18
N ARG A 213 1.25 -1.26 10.77
CA ARG A 213 0.85 -1.30 9.36
C ARG A 213 0.38 0.07 8.89
N ASN A 214 -0.43 0.76 9.69
CA ASN A 214 -0.83 2.14 9.45
C ASN A 214 0.39 3.05 9.32
N ALA A 215 1.39 2.90 10.19
CA ALA A 215 2.62 3.70 10.13
C ALA A 215 3.41 3.49 8.83
N HIS A 216 3.56 2.24 8.36
CA HIS A 216 4.18 1.92 7.07
C HIS A 216 3.41 2.54 5.90
N GLU A 217 2.08 2.45 5.91
CA GLU A 217 1.23 3.08 4.90
C GLU A 217 1.34 4.61 4.93
N ILE A 218 1.40 5.22 6.11
CA ILE A 218 1.55 6.67 6.27
C ILE A 218 2.91 7.15 5.77
N ILE A 219 4.02 6.48 6.11
CA ILE A 219 5.33 6.91 5.58
C ILE A 219 5.39 6.76 4.06
N GLY A 220 4.75 5.72 3.50
CA GLY A 220 4.64 5.53 2.06
C GLY A 220 3.83 6.64 1.37
N TRP A 221 2.64 6.94 1.87
CA TRP A 221 1.71 7.84 1.17
C TRP A 221 1.79 9.30 1.58
N LEU A 222 2.24 9.59 2.79
CA LEU A 222 2.20 10.92 3.40
C LEU A 222 3.58 11.41 3.86
N GLY A 223 4.55 10.51 4.09
CA GLY A 223 5.92 10.85 4.45
C GLY A 223 6.26 10.64 5.93
N TYR A 224 7.53 10.83 6.26
CA TYR A 224 8.11 10.53 7.55
C TYR A 224 7.54 11.40 8.66
N ASP A 225 7.36 12.70 8.42
CA ASP A 225 6.88 13.62 9.46
C ASP A 225 5.43 13.31 9.86
N GLN A 226 4.63 12.83 8.91
CA GLN A 226 3.25 12.42 9.11
C GLN A 226 3.20 11.10 9.88
N MET A 227 4.06 10.14 9.55
CA MET A 227 4.20 8.91 10.33
C MET A 227 4.66 9.22 11.76
N ALA A 228 5.66 10.07 11.92
CA ALA A 228 6.17 10.51 13.22
C ALA A 228 5.07 11.19 14.04
N THR A 229 4.27 12.04 13.40
CA THR A 229 3.12 12.70 14.01
C THR A 229 2.06 11.69 14.47
N TYR A 230 1.73 10.69 13.64
CA TYR A 230 0.77 9.63 13.98
C TYR A 230 1.19 8.79 15.21
N LEU A 231 2.49 8.48 15.31
CA LEU A 231 3.04 7.68 16.41
C LEU A 231 3.33 8.49 17.69
N SER A 232 3.23 9.81 17.62
CA SER A 232 3.50 10.71 18.74
C SER A 232 2.29 10.93 19.65
N ASP A 233 2.52 11.49 20.83
CA ASP A 233 1.49 11.88 21.80
C ASP A 233 0.79 13.21 21.47
N ARG A 234 1.08 13.82 20.32
CA ARG A 234 0.48 15.10 19.90
C ARG A 234 -1.05 15.03 19.81
N TYR A 235 -1.62 13.85 19.60
CA TYR A 235 -3.05 13.63 19.44
C TYR A 235 -3.56 12.50 20.32
N SER A 236 -4.76 12.69 20.86
CA SER A 236 -5.29 11.82 21.92
C SER A 236 -5.91 10.54 21.38
N ASN A 237 -6.29 10.50 20.10
CA ASN A 237 -6.92 9.34 19.44
C ASN A 237 -6.62 9.26 17.94
N ASP A 238 -6.82 8.09 17.35
CA ASP A 238 -6.47 7.81 15.95
C ASP A 238 -7.16 8.79 15.00
N ILE A 239 -8.43 9.13 15.26
CA ILE A 239 -9.20 10.05 14.41
C ILE A 239 -8.55 11.43 14.36
N GLU A 240 -8.17 12.00 15.51
CA GLU A 240 -7.44 13.26 15.59
C GLU A 240 -6.10 13.19 14.86
N ALA A 241 -5.35 12.10 15.05
CA ALA A 241 -4.06 11.91 14.40
C ALA A 241 -4.20 11.83 12.87
N PHE A 242 -5.16 11.05 12.37
CA PHE A 242 -5.43 10.92 10.93
C PHE A 242 -5.90 12.24 10.30
N ASN A 243 -6.77 12.99 10.98
CA ASN A 243 -7.18 14.32 10.53
C ASN A 243 -5.97 15.27 10.44
N ALA A 244 -5.10 15.26 11.46
CA ALA A 244 -3.95 16.16 11.52
C ALA A 244 -2.88 15.89 10.47
N ILE A 245 -2.71 14.63 10.05
CA ILE A 245 -1.77 14.26 8.99
C ILE A 245 -2.35 14.37 7.58
N GLY A 246 -3.60 14.84 7.45
CA GLY A 246 -4.29 15.01 6.16
C GLY A 246 -4.92 13.73 5.58
N ALA A 247 -4.96 12.64 6.35
CA ALA A 247 -5.62 11.40 5.93
C ALA A 247 -7.15 11.43 6.16
N GLY A 248 -7.64 12.26 7.08
CA GLY A 248 -9.08 12.37 7.36
C GLY A 248 -9.67 11.07 7.89
N ASN A 249 -10.76 10.60 7.27
CA ASN A 249 -11.24 9.23 7.50
C ASN A 249 -10.25 8.25 6.84
N TYR A 250 -9.43 7.61 7.67
CA TYR A 250 -8.36 6.75 7.18
C TYR A 250 -8.84 5.53 6.39
N GLN A 251 -10.02 4.99 6.71
CA GLN A 251 -10.60 3.87 5.97
C GLN A 251 -10.96 4.29 4.54
N ASP A 252 -11.61 5.46 4.39
CA ASP A 252 -11.93 6.02 3.08
C ASP A 252 -10.67 6.43 2.32
N TYR A 253 -9.66 6.96 3.02
CA TYR A 253 -8.34 7.27 2.45
C TYR A 253 -7.68 6.01 1.86
N LYS A 254 -7.60 4.92 2.62
CA LYS A 254 -7.03 3.64 2.14
C LYS A 254 -7.80 3.06 0.96
N VAL A 255 -9.14 3.08 1.02
CA VAL A 255 -9.99 2.69 -0.14
C VAL A 255 -9.64 3.53 -1.38
N SER A 256 -9.49 4.85 -1.22
CA SER A 256 -9.15 5.74 -2.33
C SER A 256 -7.80 5.40 -2.94
N LYS A 257 -6.82 5.01 -2.12
CA LYS A 257 -5.48 4.58 -2.56
C LYS A 257 -5.53 3.28 -3.35
N TYR A 258 -6.29 2.29 -2.88
CA TYR A 258 -6.49 1.07 -3.67
C TYR A 258 -7.15 1.36 -5.02
N ARG A 259 -8.19 2.20 -5.06
CA ARG A 259 -8.85 2.58 -6.32
C ARG A 259 -7.93 3.32 -7.28
N GLU A 260 -7.11 4.24 -6.76
CA GLU A 260 -6.07 4.95 -7.52
C GLU A 260 -5.07 3.97 -8.15
N LEU A 261 -4.53 3.05 -7.33
CA LEU A 261 -3.53 2.08 -7.77
C LEU A 261 -4.08 1.08 -8.79
N LEU A 262 -5.35 0.70 -8.72
CA LEU A 262 -5.98 -0.16 -9.72
C LEU A 262 -6.07 0.47 -11.13
N GLN A 263 -5.92 1.79 -11.23
CA GLN A 263 -5.81 2.50 -12.51
C GLN A 263 -4.38 2.55 -13.07
N LYS A 264 -3.41 1.99 -12.35
CA LYS A 264 -2.01 1.95 -12.76
C LYS A 264 -1.65 0.63 -13.46
N GLU A 265 -0.55 0.66 -14.19
CA GLU A 265 0.12 -0.50 -14.79
C GLU A 265 1.63 -0.45 -14.53
N ALA A 266 2.32 -1.57 -14.77
CA ALA A 266 3.76 -1.63 -14.61
C ALA A 266 4.48 -0.77 -15.66
N VAL A 267 5.46 0.03 -15.23
CA VAL A 267 6.37 0.71 -16.15
C VAL A 267 7.12 -0.30 -17.01
N ASN A 268 7.46 0.06 -18.25
CA ASN A 268 8.25 -0.76 -19.17
C ASN A 268 7.78 -2.22 -19.32
N GLN A 269 6.51 -2.50 -19.07
CA GLN A 269 5.96 -3.86 -19.13
C GLN A 269 6.73 -4.86 -18.25
N LEU A 270 7.24 -4.44 -17.08
CA LEU A 270 7.91 -5.35 -16.12
C LEU A 270 7.06 -6.60 -15.82
N TRP A 271 5.74 -6.42 -15.82
CA TRP A 271 4.71 -7.46 -15.93
C TRP A 271 3.51 -6.87 -16.67
N THR A 272 2.60 -7.73 -17.14
CA THR A 272 1.31 -7.30 -17.68
C THR A 272 0.18 -7.60 -16.70
N ASP A 273 -0.93 -6.87 -16.79
CA ASP A 273 -2.12 -7.11 -15.96
C ASP A 273 -2.68 -8.52 -16.20
N GLU A 274 -2.61 -9.01 -17.43
CA GLU A 274 -3.01 -10.38 -17.80
C GLU A 274 -2.10 -11.45 -17.16
N GLU A 275 -0.77 -11.28 -17.21
CA GLU A 275 0.19 -12.19 -16.56
C GLU A 275 -0.08 -12.23 -15.05
N LEU A 276 -0.17 -11.06 -14.43
CA LEU A 276 -0.36 -10.93 -12.98
C LEU A 276 -1.69 -11.54 -12.54
N THR A 277 -2.78 -11.23 -13.25
CA THR A 277 -4.12 -11.76 -12.93
C THR A 277 -4.15 -13.28 -13.04
N ARG A 278 -3.56 -13.85 -14.10
CA ARG A 278 -3.48 -15.30 -14.27
C ARG A 278 -2.66 -15.96 -13.15
N GLU A 279 -1.49 -15.42 -12.81
CA GLU A 279 -0.62 -15.97 -11.77
C GLU A 279 -1.27 -15.88 -10.38
N LEU A 280 -1.85 -14.73 -10.04
CA LEU A 280 -2.58 -14.55 -8.78
C LEU A 280 -3.80 -15.47 -8.70
N THR A 281 -4.56 -15.63 -9.78
CA THR A 281 -5.72 -16.54 -9.79
C THR A 281 -5.29 -17.97 -9.49
N ALA A 282 -4.25 -18.47 -10.15
CA ALA A 282 -3.72 -19.81 -9.90
C ALA A 282 -3.19 -19.96 -8.46
N ALA A 283 -2.48 -18.95 -7.97
CA ALA A 283 -1.94 -18.94 -6.62
C ALA A 283 -3.03 -18.91 -5.53
N ILE A 284 -4.07 -18.10 -5.71
CA ILE A 284 -5.23 -18.03 -4.80
C ILE A 284 -5.92 -19.38 -4.72
N GLN A 285 -6.12 -20.07 -5.85
CA GLN A 285 -6.72 -21.41 -5.85
C GLN A 285 -5.86 -22.46 -5.13
N ALA A 286 -4.54 -22.41 -5.34
CA ALA A 286 -3.60 -23.31 -4.66
C ALA A 286 -3.59 -23.08 -3.13
N ASP A 287 -3.55 -21.81 -2.71
CA ASP A 287 -3.61 -21.47 -1.28
C ASP A 287 -4.96 -21.82 -0.68
N LEU A 288 -6.07 -21.57 -1.38
CA LEU A 288 -7.41 -21.94 -0.93
C LEU A 288 -7.56 -23.45 -0.72
N ALA A 289 -6.95 -24.28 -1.57
CA ALA A 289 -6.94 -25.73 -1.39
C ALA A 289 -6.25 -26.16 -0.08
N ILE A 290 -5.21 -25.43 0.35
CA ILE A 290 -4.55 -25.64 1.64
C ILE A 290 -5.44 -25.12 2.78
N LEU A 291 -6.00 -23.91 2.63
CA LEU A 291 -6.80 -23.26 3.68
C LEU A 291 -8.10 -24.00 3.99
N ARG A 292 -8.79 -24.57 3.00
CA ARG A 292 -10.01 -25.38 3.19
C ARG A 292 -9.76 -26.66 3.98
N ASN A 293 -8.61 -27.30 3.74
CA ASN A 293 -8.29 -28.62 4.28
C ASN A 293 -7.37 -28.57 5.50
N GLY A 294 -6.78 -27.40 5.79
CA GLY A 294 -5.93 -27.22 6.94
C GLY A 294 -6.72 -27.33 8.24
N ASN A 295 -6.11 -27.97 9.23
CA ASN A 295 -6.68 -28.16 10.57
C ASN A 295 -5.71 -27.70 11.67
N SER A 296 -4.58 -27.10 11.29
CA SER A 296 -3.55 -26.65 12.20
C SER A 296 -2.80 -25.46 11.60
N SER A 297 -2.28 -24.62 12.48
CA SER A 297 -1.38 -23.52 12.16
C SER A 297 -0.23 -23.91 11.23
N GLN A 298 0.35 -25.10 11.42
CA GLN A 298 1.43 -25.59 10.59
C GLN A 298 1.00 -25.81 9.14
N ILE A 299 -0.20 -26.35 8.90
CA ILE A 299 -0.71 -26.57 7.54
C ILE A 299 -1.04 -25.22 6.89
N TYR A 300 -1.72 -24.33 7.61
CA TYR A 300 -2.05 -23.00 7.07
C TYR A 300 -0.79 -22.21 6.68
N SER A 301 0.32 -22.39 7.41
CA SER A 301 1.59 -21.73 7.10
C SER A 301 2.20 -22.11 5.73
N GLN A 302 1.71 -23.20 5.10
CA GLN A 302 2.14 -23.68 3.78
C GLN A 302 1.40 -22.99 2.62
N ALA A 303 0.32 -22.24 2.90
CA ALA A 303 -0.35 -21.42 1.90
C ALA A 303 0.53 -20.21 1.56
N THR A 304 1.48 -20.40 0.64
CA THR A 304 2.50 -19.40 0.29
C THR A 304 2.56 -19.09 -1.20
N HIS A 305 1.58 -19.55 -1.99
CA HIS A 305 1.62 -19.36 -3.45
C HIS A 305 1.39 -17.90 -3.82
N VAL A 306 0.44 -17.21 -3.16
CA VAL A 306 0.21 -15.78 -3.39
C VAL A 306 1.44 -14.96 -2.99
N ARG A 307 2.06 -15.31 -1.85
CA ARG A 307 3.34 -14.75 -1.41
C ARG A 307 4.41 -14.89 -2.50
N ALA A 308 4.53 -16.07 -3.11
CA ALA A 308 5.55 -16.32 -4.13
C ALA A 308 5.35 -15.43 -5.38
N VAL A 309 4.11 -15.22 -5.82
CA VAL A 309 3.80 -14.31 -6.94
C VAL A 309 4.18 -12.87 -6.58
N LYS A 310 3.76 -12.36 -5.42
CA LYS A 310 4.10 -11.00 -4.98
C LYS A 310 5.61 -10.79 -4.79
N GLN A 311 6.30 -11.79 -4.26
CA GLN A 311 7.75 -11.77 -4.13
C GLN A 311 8.45 -11.71 -5.49
N LYS A 312 7.98 -12.48 -6.49
CA LYS A 312 8.48 -12.41 -7.87
C LYS A 312 8.35 -10.99 -8.43
N ILE A 313 7.20 -10.33 -8.22
CA ILE A 313 6.97 -8.97 -8.69
C ILE A 313 7.88 -7.95 -7.96
N LEU A 314 7.99 -8.03 -6.63
CA LEU A 314 8.91 -7.15 -5.89
C LEU A 314 10.37 -7.33 -6.32
N ASN A 315 10.82 -8.56 -6.57
CA ASN A 315 12.17 -8.83 -7.07
C ASN A 315 12.40 -8.17 -8.44
N LYS A 316 11.44 -8.28 -9.37
CA LYS A 316 11.52 -7.58 -10.67
C LYS A 316 11.63 -6.05 -10.48
N ALA A 317 10.83 -5.48 -9.58
CA ALA A 317 10.85 -4.05 -9.28
C ALA A 317 12.20 -3.59 -8.69
N LEU A 318 12.75 -4.35 -7.74
CA LEU A 318 14.05 -4.10 -7.13
C LEU A 318 15.19 -4.21 -8.16
N GLN A 319 15.15 -5.21 -9.04
CA GLN A 319 16.15 -5.36 -10.12
C GLN A 319 16.07 -4.24 -11.16
N TYR A 320 14.88 -3.68 -11.39
CA TYR A 320 14.68 -2.63 -12.38
C TYR A 320 15.29 -1.29 -11.94
N ASN A 321 15.00 -0.84 -10.72
CA ASN A 321 15.50 0.46 -10.24
C ASN A 321 15.71 0.55 -8.72
N ASP A 322 15.70 -0.58 -8.00
CA ASP A 322 15.82 -0.68 -6.54
C ASP A 322 14.78 0.15 -5.76
N LEU A 323 13.61 0.35 -6.37
CA LEU A 323 12.53 1.24 -5.89
C LEU A 323 12.98 2.70 -5.66
N LYS A 324 14.00 3.15 -6.41
CA LYS A 324 14.41 4.57 -6.44
C LYS A 324 13.40 5.44 -7.19
N ASN A 325 12.64 4.86 -8.11
CA ASN A 325 11.53 5.49 -8.83
C ASN A 325 10.32 4.56 -8.81
N SER A 326 9.11 5.10 -9.02
CA SER A 326 7.90 4.30 -9.16
C SER A 326 8.06 3.23 -10.25
N VAL A 327 7.52 2.05 -9.96
CA VAL A 327 7.38 0.95 -10.94
C VAL A 327 5.97 0.85 -11.49
N LEU A 328 5.11 1.80 -11.11
CA LEU A 328 3.73 1.94 -11.55
C LEU A 328 3.55 3.27 -12.28
N GLN A 329 2.82 3.26 -13.39
CA GLN A 329 2.44 4.43 -14.18
C GLN A 329 0.94 4.41 -14.46
N ASP A 330 0.37 5.54 -14.85
CA ASP A 330 -1.01 5.56 -15.36
C ASP A 330 -1.13 4.64 -16.57
N LYS A 331 -2.21 3.86 -16.63
CA LYS A 331 -2.54 3.09 -17.81
C LYS A 331 -2.60 4.02 -19.01
N ALA A 332 -1.94 3.65 -20.10
CA ALA A 332 -2.08 4.37 -21.35
C ALA A 332 -3.58 4.42 -21.72
N THR A 333 -4.20 5.59 -21.56
CA THR A 333 -5.46 5.85 -22.25
C THR A 333 -5.16 5.70 -23.72
N ALA A 334 -5.83 4.78 -24.41
CA ALA A 334 -5.84 4.77 -25.86
C ALA A 334 -6.39 6.14 -26.30
N TYR A 335 -5.50 7.08 -26.57
CA TYR A 335 -5.81 8.13 -27.53
C TYR A 335 -6.08 7.37 -28.82
N VAL A 336 -7.36 7.12 -29.10
CA VAL A 336 -7.78 6.92 -30.47
C VAL A 336 -7.38 8.22 -31.12
N ALA A 337 -6.26 8.21 -31.85
CA ALA A 337 -5.99 9.27 -32.79
C ALA A 337 -7.18 9.21 -33.75
N ASP A 338 -8.15 10.11 -33.54
CA ASP A 338 -9.19 10.36 -34.52
C ASP A 338 -8.45 10.49 -35.85
N ALA A 339 -8.78 9.60 -36.78
CA ALA A 339 -8.28 9.67 -38.13
C ALA A 339 -8.45 11.13 -38.57
N ILE A 340 -7.33 11.81 -38.83
CA ILE A 340 -7.33 13.17 -39.34
C ILE A 340 -8.04 13.11 -40.69
N LEU A 341 -9.35 13.30 -40.68
CA LEU A 341 -10.10 13.65 -41.87
C LEU A 341 -9.61 15.05 -42.27
N PRO A 342 -9.25 15.27 -43.54
CA PRO A 342 -8.78 16.58 -43.99
C PRO A 342 -9.89 17.61 -43.75
N PHE A 343 -9.70 18.45 -42.74
CA PHE A 343 -10.61 19.52 -42.36
C PHE A 343 -10.47 20.66 -43.38
N ASN A 344 -11.49 20.85 -44.23
CA ASN A 344 -11.55 21.99 -45.15
C ASN A 344 -11.82 23.27 -44.34
N THR A 345 -10.91 24.24 -44.39
CA THR A 345 -10.84 25.38 -43.46
C THR A 345 -11.85 26.50 -43.71
N GLN A 346 -12.88 26.27 -44.53
CA GLN A 346 -13.77 27.34 -45.04
C GLN A 346 -15.11 27.51 -44.30
N ASP A 347 -15.48 26.66 -43.33
CA ASP A 347 -16.76 26.85 -42.62
C ASP A 347 -16.64 26.51 -41.13
N ARG A 348 -16.37 27.52 -40.28
CA ARG A 348 -16.00 27.35 -38.86
C ARG A 348 -17.14 27.52 -37.86
N THR A 349 -18.39 27.66 -38.30
CA THR A 349 -19.52 27.90 -37.37
C THR A 349 -20.71 26.97 -37.54
N ASN A 350 -20.71 26.08 -38.54
CA ASN A 350 -21.83 25.18 -38.77
C ASN A 350 -21.49 23.71 -38.48
N PRO A 351 -22.43 22.93 -37.89
CA PRO A 351 -22.30 21.49 -37.78
C PRO A 351 -22.15 20.86 -39.16
N GLN A 352 -21.19 19.94 -39.30
CA GLN A 352 -20.94 19.20 -40.54
C GLN A 352 -21.50 17.78 -40.39
N SER A 353 -22.39 17.38 -41.31
CA SER A 353 -22.98 16.05 -41.35
C SER A 353 -22.42 15.24 -42.52
N ILE A 354 -21.95 14.02 -42.28
CA ILE A 354 -21.55 13.09 -43.32
C ILE A 354 -22.26 11.76 -43.11
N LYS A 355 -22.82 11.21 -44.18
CA LYS A 355 -23.53 9.93 -44.19
C LYS A 355 -22.69 8.87 -44.90
N VAL A 356 -22.38 7.77 -44.21
CA VAL A 356 -21.64 6.63 -44.75
C VAL A 356 -22.43 5.35 -44.46
N GLY A 357 -22.97 4.72 -45.51
CA GLY A 357 -23.90 3.60 -45.35
C GLY A 357 -25.20 4.06 -44.67
N ASN A 358 -25.64 3.32 -43.64
CA ASN A 358 -26.83 3.68 -42.85
C ASN A 358 -26.52 4.64 -41.70
N VAL A 359 -25.25 4.94 -41.43
CA VAL A 359 -24.84 5.77 -40.29
C VAL A 359 -24.68 7.21 -40.71
N GLU A 360 -25.33 8.10 -39.99
CA GLU A 360 -25.15 9.55 -40.10
C GLU A 360 -24.35 10.05 -38.90
N THR A 361 -23.27 10.78 -39.19
CA THR A 361 -22.36 11.33 -38.18
C THR A 361 -22.40 12.85 -38.25
N ILE A 362 -22.69 13.49 -37.12
CA ILE A 362 -22.76 14.94 -36.98
C ILE A 362 -21.61 15.40 -36.08
N SER A 363 -20.76 16.28 -36.59
CA SER A 363 -19.69 16.94 -35.84
C SER A 363 -20.08 18.38 -35.50
N THR A 364 -20.01 18.73 -34.22
CA THR A 364 -20.34 20.07 -33.70
C THR A 364 -19.09 20.71 -33.08
N PRO A 365 -18.64 21.89 -33.54
CA PRO A 365 -17.47 22.57 -32.96
C PRO A 365 -17.73 23.03 -31.52
N LEU A 366 -16.77 22.81 -30.62
CA LEU A 366 -16.78 23.37 -29.26
C LEU A 366 -16.01 24.68 -29.22
N GLN A 367 -16.52 25.68 -28.50
CA GLN A 367 -15.78 26.93 -28.29
C GLN A 367 -14.56 26.71 -27.38
N PRO A 368 -13.38 27.26 -27.71
CA PRO A 368 -12.19 27.08 -26.90
C PRO A 368 -12.28 27.91 -25.61
N ALA A 369 -11.77 27.35 -24.51
CA ALA A 369 -11.63 28.06 -23.24
C ALA A 369 -10.34 28.89 -23.23
N ILE A 370 -10.40 30.11 -22.70
CA ILE A 370 -9.22 30.97 -22.49
C ILE A 370 -8.65 30.69 -21.10
N ARG A 371 -7.35 30.43 -21.01
CA ARG A 371 -6.63 30.23 -19.73
C ARG A 371 -5.44 31.19 -19.64
N TYR A 372 -5.31 31.86 -18.51
CA TYR A 372 -4.15 32.68 -18.18
C TYR A 372 -3.15 31.85 -17.37
N VAL A 373 -1.87 31.89 -17.76
CA VAL A 373 -0.77 31.21 -17.08
C VAL A 373 0.32 32.24 -16.77
N GLY A 374 0.71 32.35 -15.50
CA GLY A 374 1.83 33.20 -15.09
C GLY A 374 3.16 32.50 -15.34
N ASP A 375 4.10 33.21 -15.95
CA ASP A 375 5.46 32.72 -16.23
C ASP A 375 6.46 33.59 -15.44
N ALA A 376 7.14 32.98 -14.46
CA ALA A 376 8.03 33.66 -13.54
C ALA A 376 9.37 34.07 -14.17
N GLU A 377 9.66 33.61 -15.40
CA GLU A 377 10.89 33.93 -16.14
C GLU A 377 10.71 35.09 -17.13
N LYS A 378 9.49 35.64 -17.27
CA LYS A 378 9.20 36.76 -18.19
C LYS A 378 9.39 38.13 -17.56
N ALA A 379 9.83 39.08 -18.39
CA ALA A 379 9.90 40.48 -18.01
C ALA A 379 8.49 41.06 -17.71
N LEU A 380 8.40 41.94 -16.71
CA LEU A 380 7.15 42.61 -16.34
C LEU A 380 6.56 43.37 -17.55
N GLY A 381 5.40 42.91 -18.02
CA GLY A 381 4.64 43.52 -19.11
C GLY A 381 4.60 42.74 -20.43
N GLU A 382 5.24 41.56 -20.53
CA GLU A 382 5.16 40.72 -21.74
C GLU A 382 3.95 39.77 -21.72
N GLU A 383 3.00 39.97 -22.66
CA GLU A 383 1.94 39.01 -22.95
C GLU A 383 2.25 38.21 -24.23
N ARG A 384 2.10 36.88 -24.17
CA ARG A 384 2.17 35.99 -25.34
C ARG A 384 0.90 35.14 -25.40
N ILE A 385 0.20 35.20 -26.53
CA ILE A 385 -0.98 34.38 -26.78
C ILE A 385 -0.54 33.11 -27.49
N GLU A 386 -0.80 31.96 -26.88
CA GLU A 386 -0.68 30.65 -27.53
C GLU A 386 -2.07 30.21 -28.02
N GLN A 387 -2.19 29.84 -29.29
CA GLN A 387 -3.49 29.45 -29.85
C GLN A 387 -3.87 28.04 -29.38
N GLY A 388 -5.01 27.92 -28.70
CA GLY A 388 -5.64 26.63 -28.40
C GLY A 388 -6.26 26.00 -29.65
N THR A 389 -6.33 24.66 -29.67
CA THR A 389 -6.98 23.90 -30.75
C THR A 389 -8.48 23.76 -30.48
N LEU A 390 -9.32 23.92 -31.51
CA LEU A 390 -10.76 23.68 -31.43
C LEU A 390 -11.04 22.18 -31.23
N GLY A 391 -11.82 21.84 -30.20
CA GLY A 391 -12.40 20.51 -30.04
C GLY A 391 -13.72 20.39 -30.81
N SER A 392 -14.18 19.17 -31.04
CA SER A 392 -15.51 18.89 -31.60
C SER A 392 -16.17 17.74 -30.87
N ASN A 393 -17.50 17.81 -30.71
CA ASN A 393 -18.31 16.67 -30.28
C ASN A 393 -18.85 15.93 -31.50
N THR A 394 -18.64 14.61 -31.55
CA THR A 394 -19.14 13.74 -32.61
C THR A 394 -20.25 12.86 -32.07
N THR A 395 -21.40 12.87 -32.74
CA THR A 395 -22.52 11.96 -32.45
C THR A 395 -22.85 11.13 -33.67
N SER A 396 -23.02 9.82 -33.47
CA SER A 396 -23.38 8.86 -34.51
C SER A 396 -24.66 8.13 -34.12
N SER A 397 -25.60 8.03 -35.05
CA SER A 397 -26.85 7.28 -34.89
C SER A 397 -26.99 6.24 -36.00
N LEU A 398 -27.47 5.04 -35.63
CA LEU A 398 -27.67 3.88 -36.50
C LEU A 398 -28.98 3.93 -37.28
#